data_AF-A0A4Y4XPF8-F1
#
_entry.id   AF-A0A4Y4XPF8-F1
#
_cell.length_a   1.000
_cell.length_b   1.000
_cell.length_c   1.000
_cell.angle_alpha   90.00
_cell.angle_beta   90.00
_cell.angle_gamma   90.00
#
_symmetry.space_group_name_H-M   'P 1'
#
loop_
_entity.id
_entity.type
_entity.pdbx_description
1 polymer ?
#
loop_
_entity_poly.entity_id
_entity_poly.type
_entity_poly.pdbx_seq_one_letter_code
_entity_poly.pdbx_strand_id
1 'polypeptide(L)'
;MLSLTLGSLLVSALSAEENGFFVSAGYQIGESAQMVKNTKGIQELSDSYERLNNLLTNYSVLNTLIRQSADPNAINNARGNLNASAKNLINDKKNSPAYQAVLLALNAAAGLWQVMSYAISVCGPGSNKDKNGGVQTFENVPANGGTTITCDSFYEPGPWSAISTENYAKINKAYQIIQKAFGASGQDIPALSDTKELNFEIKGKKNDSVQPGERWKFPWTNGKFVSVKWVNGEYKEIKEDIKVSNNAQELLKQASTILTTLNEACPWLSNGGGYWKDISGDGTACGSFKNEISAIQDMIKNAAIAVEQSKIVAANAQNQHNLDTGKVFNPYKDANFAQSMFANAKAQAEILNRAQQVVKDFERIPAEFVKDSLGVCHEKGSDGNLRGTPSGTVTSNTWGAGCAYVGETVTNLKNSIAHFGTQAEQIHNARNLAYTLANFSGQYKKLGEHYDSIT
;
A
#
# COMPACT_ATOMS: atom_id res chain seq x y z
N MET A 1 18.20 33.59 -27.35
CA MET A 1 18.72 34.14 -26.08
C MET A 1 18.71 32.99 -25.07
N LEU A 2 19.76 32.71 -24.28
CA LEU A 2 21.02 33.42 -24.02
C LEU A 2 22.25 32.79 -24.74
N SER A 3 23.38 33.48 -24.69
CA SER A 3 24.72 33.04 -25.13
C SER A 3 25.74 33.33 -24.01
N LEU A 4 26.83 32.55 -23.94
CA LEU A 4 28.13 32.83 -23.30
C LEU A 4 29.06 31.62 -23.60
N THR A 5 29.64 31.52 -24.80
CA THR A 5 31.06 31.87 -25.13
C THR A 5 32.09 31.22 -24.18
N LEU A 6 32.79 30.15 -24.59
CA LEU A 6 34.13 30.15 -25.25
C LEU A 6 35.18 31.03 -24.52
N GLY A 7 36.41 30.58 -24.23
CA GLY A 7 37.05 29.26 -24.42
C GLY A 7 38.57 29.39 -24.70
N SER A 8 39.35 28.29 -24.55
CA SER A 8 40.73 28.07 -25.08
C SER A 8 41.88 29.00 -24.64
N LEU A 9 43.18 28.66 -24.72
CA LEU A 9 43.99 27.43 -24.52
C LEU A 9 45.49 27.80 -24.69
N LEU A 10 46.42 26.96 -24.20
CA LEU A 10 47.83 26.80 -24.63
C LEU A 10 48.95 27.77 -24.17
N VAL A 11 50.18 27.23 -24.32
CA VAL A 11 51.53 27.64 -23.88
C VAL A 11 52.47 27.28 -25.07
N SER A 12 53.67 27.84 -25.34
CA SER A 12 54.76 28.28 -24.47
C SER A 12 55.80 29.16 -25.22
N ALA A 13 56.83 29.64 -24.48
CA ALA A 13 58.16 30.07 -24.97
C ALA A 13 58.22 31.44 -25.71
N LEU A 14 59.31 32.24 -25.65
CA LEU A 14 60.62 32.12 -24.97
C LEU A 14 61.24 33.51 -24.64
N SER A 15 62.15 33.54 -23.65
CA SER A 15 63.32 34.43 -23.44
C SER A 15 63.22 35.98 -23.44
N ALA A 16 63.54 36.52 -22.25
CA ALA A 16 64.53 37.57 -21.96
C ALA A 16 64.38 39.01 -22.49
N GLU A 17 64.23 39.94 -21.55
CA GLU A 17 65.08 41.14 -21.49
C GLU A 17 65.35 41.51 -20.02
N GLU A 18 66.56 41.98 -19.69
CA GLU A 18 66.90 42.40 -18.34
C GLU A 18 66.26 43.76 -18.03
N ASN A 19 65.68 43.93 -16.84
CA ASN A 19 66.01 45.00 -15.88
C ASN A 19 64.97 45.11 -14.75
N GLY A 20 65.43 44.90 -13.51
CA GLY A 20 64.82 45.41 -12.27
C GLY A 20 63.40 44.94 -11.89
N PHE A 21 63.31 44.08 -10.85
CA PHE A 21 62.52 44.31 -9.62
C PHE A 21 62.46 43.02 -8.76
N PHE A 22 63.49 42.78 -7.93
CA PHE A 22 63.42 41.74 -6.89
C PHE A 22 62.82 42.30 -5.60
N VAL A 23 61.49 42.49 -5.56
CA VAL A 23 60.73 42.67 -4.32
C VAL A 23 59.41 41.86 -4.39
N SER A 24 59.05 41.25 -3.26
CA SER A 24 57.72 40.73 -2.89
C SER A 24 57.10 39.48 -3.54
N ALA A 25 57.84 38.59 -4.22
CA ALA A 25 57.33 37.23 -4.50
C ALA A 25 56.96 36.45 -3.21
N GLY A 26 57.67 36.71 -2.10
CA GLY A 26 57.35 36.14 -0.79
C GLY A 26 56.09 36.71 -0.12
N TYR A 27 55.66 37.93 -0.48
CA TYR A 27 54.46 38.55 0.11
C TYR A 27 53.19 38.02 -0.53
N GLN A 28 53.11 37.93 -1.86
CA GLN A 28 51.94 37.37 -2.55
C GLN A 28 51.76 35.86 -2.33
N ILE A 29 52.84 35.09 -2.22
CA ILE A 29 52.76 33.67 -1.82
C ILE A 29 52.39 33.55 -0.34
N GLY A 30 52.88 34.46 0.51
CA GLY A 30 52.46 34.60 1.90
C GLY A 30 50.96 34.87 2.04
N GLU A 31 50.43 35.89 1.37
CA GLU A 31 49.03 36.27 1.39
C GLU A 31 48.11 35.20 0.79
N SER A 32 48.49 34.55 -0.32
CA SER A 32 47.67 33.50 -0.92
C SER A 32 47.68 32.21 -0.10
N ALA A 33 48.84 31.79 0.45
CA ALA A 33 48.90 30.67 1.38
C ALA A 33 48.20 30.99 2.71
N GLN A 34 48.26 32.24 3.19
CA GLN A 34 47.52 32.70 4.36
C GLN A 34 46.02 32.78 4.08
N MET A 35 45.60 33.21 2.89
CA MET A 35 44.20 33.22 2.46
C MET A 35 43.65 31.79 2.40
N VAL A 36 44.37 30.84 1.78
CA VAL A 36 43.98 29.42 1.74
C VAL A 36 43.96 28.79 3.14
N LYS A 37 44.93 29.11 4.01
CA LYS A 37 44.90 28.71 5.42
C LYS A 37 43.73 29.33 6.19
N ASN A 38 43.39 30.60 5.93
CA ASN A 38 42.27 31.28 6.53
C ASN A 38 40.94 30.69 6.04
N THR A 39 40.79 30.39 4.75
CA THR A 39 39.60 29.70 4.20
C THR A 39 39.46 28.30 4.78
N LYS A 40 40.56 27.53 4.89
CA LYS A 40 40.55 26.22 5.54
C LYS A 40 40.21 26.32 7.04
N GLY A 41 40.77 27.31 7.75
CA GLY A 41 40.45 27.57 9.15
C GLY A 41 39.02 28.06 9.37
N ILE A 42 38.45 28.83 8.43
CA ILE A 42 37.03 29.22 8.43
C ILE A 42 36.14 28.00 8.19
N GLN A 43 36.51 27.08 7.29
CA GLN A 43 35.79 25.82 7.10
C GLN A 43 35.87 24.94 8.36
N GLU A 44 37.06 24.72 8.92
CA GLU A 44 37.25 23.97 10.16
C GLU A 44 36.49 24.58 11.34
N LEU A 45 36.39 25.92 11.40
CA LEU A 45 35.56 26.64 12.36
C LEU A 45 34.06 26.44 12.11
N SER A 46 33.60 26.53 10.86
CA SER A 46 32.22 26.27 10.46
C SER A 46 31.78 24.84 10.80
N ASP A 47 32.59 23.85 10.43
CA ASP A 47 32.38 22.43 10.75
C ASP A 47 32.38 22.19 12.27
N SER A 48 33.11 23.01 13.04
CA SER A 48 33.10 22.96 14.51
C SER A 48 31.85 23.60 15.11
N TYR A 49 31.36 24.71 14.56
CA TYR A 49 30.08 25.30 14.95
C TYR A 49 28.89 24.39 14.61
N GLU A 50 28.89 23.73 13.45
CA GLU A 50 27.85 22.76 13.09
C GLU A 50 27.85 21.56 14.04
N ARG A 51 29.02 20.99 14.34
CA ARG A 51 29.16 19.91 15.33
C ARG A 51 28.70 20.35 16.72
N LEU A 52 29.08 21.53 17.18
CA LEU A 52 28.64 22.09 18.47
C LEU A 52 27.12 22.30 18.52
N ASN A 53 26.52 22.85 17.45
CA ASN A 53 25.07 23.04 17.36
C ASN A 53 24.32 21.70 17.40
N ASN A 54 24.84 20.66 16.72
CA ASN A 54 24.28 19.32 16.76
C ASN A 54 24.39 18.68 18.17
N LEU A 55 25.51 18.86 18.87
CA LEU A 55 25.69 18.40 20.26
C LEU A 55 24.75 19.11 21.23
N LEU A 56 24.66 20.45 21.17
CA LEU A 56 23.75 21.25 21.98
C LEU A 56 22.28 20.86 21.76
N THR A 57 21.90 20.61 20.51
CA THR A 57 20.54 20.12 20.16
C THR A 57 20.27 18.76 20.80
N ASN A 58 21.17 17.80 20.64
CA ASN A 58 21.04 16.45 21.23
C ASN A 58 20.98 16.49 22.77
N TYR A 59 21.84 17.30 23.40
CA TYR A 59 21.84 17.50 24.85
C TYR A 59 20.52 18.10 25.35
N SER A 60 20.00 19.14 24.67
CA SER A 60 18.73 19.79 25.03
C SER A 60 17.53 18.85 24.97
N VAL A 61 17.44 18.05 23.89
CA VAL A 61 16.39 17.03 23.72
C VAL A 61 16.51 15.94 24.80
N LEU A 62 17.71 15.40 25.03
CA LEU A 62 17.94 14.33 26.00
C LEU A 62 17.67 14.81 27.44
N ASN A 63 18.10 16.01 27.81
CA ASN A 63 17.82 16.62 29.12
C ASN A 63 16.31 16.76 29.36
N THR A 64 15.58 17.21 28.34
CA THR A 64 14.11 17.33 28.39
C THR A 64 13.44 15.97 28.59
N LEU A 65 13.87 14.94 27.85
CA LEU A 65 13.36 13.57 27.99
C LEU A 65 13.67 12.95 29.36
N ILE A 66 14.86 13.21 29.92
CA ILE A 66 15.23 12.76 31.27
C ILE A 66 14.34 13.42 32.33
N ARG A 67 14.09 14.73 32.23
CA ARG A 67 13.19 15.45 33.13
C ARG A 67 11.75 14.93 33.05
N GLN A 68 11.22 14.72 31.84
CA GLN A 68 9.89 14.15 31.63
C GLN A 68 9.79 12.70 32.13
N SER A 69 10.87 11.92 32.02
CA SER A 69 10.94 10.54 32.53
C SER A 69 10.92 10.47 34.06
N ALA A 70 11.13 11.57 34.77
CA ALA A 70 11.00 11.66 36.23
C ALA A 70 9.66 12.28 36.68
N ASP A 71 8.82 12.78 35.77
CA ASP A 71 7.52 13.40 36.08
C ASP A 71 6.35 12.44 35.80
N PRO A 72 5.65 11.92 36.84
CA PRO A 72 4.51 11.03 36.63
C PRO A 72 3.34 11.70 35.89
N ASN A 73 3.23 13.04 35.89
CA ASN A 73 2.22 13.77 35.12
C ASN A 73 2.52 13.70 33.62
N ALA A 74 3.75 14.03 33.20
CA ALA A 74 4.19 13.89 31.82
C ALA A 74 4.03 12.45 31.30
N ILE A 75 4.38 11.44 32.13
CA ILE A 75 4.20 10.03 31.80
C ILE A 75 2.72 9.66 31.63
N ASN A 76 1.85 10.07 32.57
CA ASN A 76 0.42 9.81 32.48
C ASN A 76 -0.22 10.49 31.25
N ASN A 77 0.18 11.72 30.93
CA ASN A 77 -0.28 12.43 29.73
C ASN A 77 0.14 11.71 28.44
N ALA A 78 1.41 11.29 28.34
CA ALA A 78 1.90 10.53 27.20
C ALA A 78 1.18 9.17 27.02
N ARG A 79 0.87 8.48 28.13
CA ARG A 79 0.10 7.23 28.13
C ARG A 79 -1.37 7.46 27.75
N GLY A 80 -1.99 8.52 28.27
CA GLY A 80 -3.34 8.93 27.89
C GLY A 80 -3.47 9.24 26.40
N ASN A 81 -2.52 10.00 25.85
CA ASN A 81 -2.44 10.28 24.41
C ASN A 81 -2.28 9.00 23.59
N LEU A 82 -1.35 8.10 23.96
CA LEU A 82 -1.19 6.81 23.28
C LEU A 82 -2.44 5.93 23.31
N ASN A 83 -3.24 5.98 24.38
CA ASN A 83 -4.50 5.24 24.48
C ASN A 83 -5.59 5.88 23.61
N ALA A 84 -5.67 7.21 23.55
CA ALA A 84 -6.57 7.92 22.65
C ALA A 84 -6.24 7.63 21.17
N SER A 85 -4.97 7.77 20.78
CA SER A 85 -4.53 7.47 19.42
C SER A 85 -4.64 5.99 19.07
N ALA A 86 -4.43 5.08 20.03
CA ALA A 86 -4.69 3.64 19.85
C ALA A 86 -6.16 3.39 19.45
N LYS A 87 -7.12 3.94 20.21
CA LYS A 87 -8.56 3.81 19.92
C LYS A 87 -8.91 4.40 18.56
N ASN A 88 -8.40 5.58 18.22
CA ASN A 88 -8.65 6.21 16.92
C ASN A 88 -7.99 5.44 15.75
N LEU A 89 -6.96 4.62 15.98
CA LEU A 89 -6.41 3.73 14.95
C LEU A 89 -7.24 2.45 14.80
N ILE A 90 -7.63 1.80 15.90
CA ILE A 90 -8.16 0.43 15.83
C ILE A 90 -9.70 0.33 15.91
N ASN A 91 -10.39 1.30 16.53
CA ASN A 91 -11.84 1.29 16.71
C ASN A 91 -12.58 2.21 15.74
N ASP A 92 -11.96 3.32 15.30
CA ASP A 92 -12.57 4.22 14.32
C ASP A 92 -12.45 3.68 12.89
N LYS A 93 -13.44 4.01 12.06
CA LYS A 93 -13.43 3.74 10.61
C LYS A 93 -13.00 4.98 9.81
N LYS A 94 -13.77 6.07 9.91
CA LYS A 94 -13.62 7.27 9.07
C LYS A 94 -12.29 8.00 9.33
N ASN A 95 -11.94 8.17 10.60
CA ASN A 95 -10.78 8.97 11.01
C ASN A 95 -9.51 8.12 11.25
N SER A 96 -9.54 6.82 10.98
CA SER A 96 -8.40 5.92 11.13
C SER A 96 -7.63 5.79 9.81
N PRO A 97 -6.38 6.27 9.72
CA PRO A 97 -5.50 5.98 8.58
C PRO A 97 -5.31 4.48 8.33
N ALA A 98 -5.34 3.68 9.39
CA ALA A 98 -5.17 2.23 9.31
C ALA A 98 -6.37 1.57 8.61
N TYR A 99 -7.60 1.93 9.02
CA TYR A 99 -8.82 1.43 8.40
C TYR A 99 -8.94 1.90 6.95
N GLN A 100 -8.69 3.20 6.69
CA GLN A 100 -8.75 3.75 5.32
C GLN A 100 -7.70 3.11 4.39
N ALA A 101 -6.51 2.75 4.89
CA ALA A 101 -5.49 2.05 4.11
C ALA A 101 -5.89 0.61 3.75
N VAL A 102 -6.49 -0.13 4.69
CA VAL A 102 -7.08 -1.44 4.41
C VAL A 102 -8.20 -1.31 3.39
N LEU A 103 -9.11 -0.36 3.59
CA LEU A 103 -10.24 -0.11 2.70
C LEU A 103 -9.78 0.17 1.28
N LEU A 104 -8.76 1.03 1.11
CA LEU A 104 -8.19 1.37 -0.21
C LEU A 104 -7.56 0.15 -0.90
N ALA A 105 -6.84 -0.71 -0.18
CA ALA A 105 -6.25 -1.91 -0.73
C ALA A 105 -7.30 -2.94 -1.19
N LEU A 106 -8.34 -3.17 -0.38
CA LEU A 106 -9.47 -4.05 -0.75
C LEU A 106 -10.23 -3.51 -1.96
N ASN A 107 -10.52 -2.20 -1.93
CA ASN A 107 -11.21 -1.50 -3.00
C ASN A 107 -10.43 -1.54 -4.31
N ALA A 108 -9.13 -1.25 -4.31
CA ALA A 108 -8.32 -1.28 -5.52
C ALA A 108 -8.22 -2.70 -6.12
N ALA A 109 -8.09 -3.75 -5.29
CA ALA A 109 -8.04 -5.13 -5.77
C ALA A 109 -9.37 -5.61 -6.39
N ALA A 110 -10.49 -5.34 -5.71
CA ALA A 110 -11.82 -5.66 -6.24
C ALA A 110 -12.16 -4.81 -7.47
N GLY A 111 -11.79 -3.52 -7.45
CA GLY A 111 -11.97 -2.58 -8.54
C GLY A 111 -11.19 -2.98 -9.79
N LEU A 112 -9.92 -3.39 -9.66
CA LEU A 112 -9.14 -3.86 -10.82
C LEU A 112 -9.83 -5.05 -11.48
N TRP A 113 -10.27 -6.05 -10.70
CA TRP A 113 -11.01 -7.19 -11.24
C TRP A 113 -12.29 -6.77 -11.97
N GLN A 114 -13.09 -5.86 -11.42
CA GLN A 114 -14.29 -5.32 -12.07
C GLN A 114 -13.98 -4.58 -13.39
N VAL A 115 -12.87 -3.85 -13.45
CA VAL A 115 -12.41 -3.15 -14.66
C VAL A 115 -12.04 -4.15 -15.76
N MET A 116 -11.27 -5.21 -15.45
CA MET A 116 -10.61 -6.02 -16.47
C MET A 116 -11.25 -7.38 -16.78
N SER A 117 -12.08 -7.94 -15.90
CA SER A 117 -12.57 -9.32 -16.03
C SER A 117 -13.42 -9.55 -17.29
N TYR A 118 -14.23 -8.56 -17.70
CA TYR A 118 -15.06 -8.63 -18.89
C TYR A 118 -14.24 -8.72 -20.20
N ALA A 119 -12.98 -8.27 -20.14
CA ALA A 119 -12.04 -8.23 -21.25
C ALA A 119 -11.09 -9.43 -21.26
N ILE A 120 -11.11 -10.30 -20.24
CA ILE A 120 -10.46 -11.62 -20.33
C ILE A 120 -11.09 -12.38 -21.48
N SER A 121 -10.28 -12.82 -22.43
CA SER A 121 -10.77 -13.25 -23.74
C SER A 121 -11.73 -14.44 -23.67
N VAL A 122 -11.42 -15.41 -22.81
CA VAL A 122 -12.18 -16.64 -22.60
C VAL A 122 -11.80 -17.26 -21.25
N CYS A 123 -12.72 -18.03 -20.66
CA CYS A 123 -12.42 -18.95 -19.58
C CYS A 123 -12.98 -20.35 -19.88
N GLY A 124 -12.35 -21.40 -19.37
CA GLY A 124 -12.82 -22.77 -19.61
C GLY A 124 -11.83 -23.87 -19.22
N PRO A 125 -12.23 -25.14 -19.42
CA PRO A 125 -11.38 -26.29 -19.08
C PRO A 125 -10.35 -26.65 -20.16
N GLY A 126 -10.47 -26.11 -21.38
CA GLY A 126 -9.70 -26.57 -22.55
C GLY A 126 -10.36 -27.75 -23.26
N SER A 127 -9.59 -28.53 -24.01
CA SER A 127 -10.10 -29.65 -24.84
C SER A 127 -10.54 -30.89 -24.04
N ASN A 128 -10.32 -30.90 -22.73
CA ASN A 128 -10.79 -31.95 -21.82
C ASN A 128 -11.70 -31.36 -20.73
N LYS A 129 -13.00 -31.59 -20.86
CA LYS A 129 -14.05 -31.12 -19.93
C LYS A 129 -13.93 -31.62 -18.49
N ASP A 130 -13.12 -32.64 -18.22
CA ASP A 130 -12.93 -33.21 -16.88
C ASP A 130 -11.68 -32.64 -16.17
N LYS A 131 -10.94 -31.73 -16.82
CA LYS A 131 -9.76 -31.04 -16.28
C LYS A 131 -10.04 -29.58 -15.93
N ASN A 132 -9.12 -28.94 -15.21
CA ASN A 132 -9.03 -27.49 -15.04
C ASN A 132 -10.31 -26.83 -14.47
N GLY A 133 -11.09 -27.58 -13.68
CA GLY A 133 -12.39 -27.17 -13.10
C GLY A 133 -13.63 -27.53 -13.93
N GLY A 134 -13.48 -28.04 -15.15
CA GLY A 134 -14.59 -28.41 -16.04
C GLY A 134 -15.38 -27.22 -16.58
N VAL A 135 -16.61 -27.47 -17.05
CA VAL A 135 -17.52 -26.40 -17.52
C VAL A 135 -18.44 -25.96 -16.39
N GLN A 136 -18.33 -24.68 -16.00
CA GLN A 136 -19.11 -24.06 -14.94
C GLN A 136 -19.64 -22.69 -15.34
N THR A 137 -20.80 -22.32 -14.80
CA THR A 137 -21.35 -20.96 -14.81
C THR A 137 -21.24 -20.37 -13.41
N PHE A 138 -20.66 -19.18 -13.30
CA PHE A 138 -20.56 -18.41 -12.07
C PHE A 138 -21.59 -17.28 -12.06
N GLU A 139 -22.25 -17.06 -10.92
CA GLU A 139 -23.27 -16.02 -10.73
C GLU A 139 -22.76 -14.90 -9.81
N ASN A 140 -23.33 -13.70 -9.94
CA ASN A 140 -22.89 -12.48 -9.24
C ASN A 140 -21.43 -12.08 -9.56
N VAL A 141 -21.00 -12.27 -10.80
CA VAL A 141 -19.66 -11.89 -11.30
C VAL A 141 -19.71 -10.62 -12.16
N PRO A 142 -18.64 -9.82 -12.22
CA PRO A 142 -18.52 -8.71 -13.17
C PRO A 142 -18.45 -9.26 -14.61
N ALA A 143 -19.46 -8.97 -15.44
CA ALA A 143 -19.58 -9.45 -16.82
C ALA A 143 -20.21 -8.39 -17.74
N ASN A 144 -19.84 -8.41 -19.03
CA ASN A 144 -20.33 -7.44 -20.02
C ASN A 144 -21.86 -7.53 -20.18
N GLY A 145 -22.57 -6.51 -19.70
CA GLY A 145 -24.03 -6.41 -19.77
C GLY A 145 -24.79 -7.41 -18.88
N GLY A 146 -24.13 -8.06 -17.91
CA GLY A 146 -24.74 -9.13 -17.11
C GLY A 146 -24.02 -9.40 -15.79
N THR A 147 -24.50 -10.40 -15.05
CA THR A 147 -23.95 -10.80 -13.74
C THR A 147 -23.51 -12.27 -13.71
N THR A 148 -23.43 -12.91 -14.87
CA THR A 148 -23.10 -14.33 -15.02
C THR A 148 -22.04 -14.51 -16.09
N ILE A 149 -21.16 -15.49 -15.89
CA ILE A 149 -20.21 -15.93 -16.92
C ILE A 149 -20.19 -17.46 -16.96
N THR A 150 -20.06 -18.04 -18.15
CA THR A 150 -19.85 -19.47 -18.32
C THR A 150 -18.43 -19.71 -18.84
N CYS A 151 -17.68 -20.54 -18.14
CA CYS A 151 -16.36 -20.99 -18.57
C CYS A 151 -16.48 -22.27 -19.38
N ASP A 152 -16.83 -22.13 -20.66
CA ASP A 152 -17.03 -23.20 -21.63
C ASP A 152 -15.95 -23.26 -22.72
N SER A 153 -14.88 -22.46 -22.62
CA SER A 153 -13.83 -22.40 -23.64
C SER A 153 -13.11 -23.73 -23.86
N PHE A 154 -12.90 -24.05 -25.14
CA PHE A 154 -12.16 -25.24 -25.57
C PHE A 154 -10.65 -24.95 -25.77
N TYR A 155 -10.23 -23.68 -25.71
CA TYR A 155 -8.82 -23.31 -25.75
C TYR A 155 -8.11 -23.73 -24.46
N GLU A 156 -6.94 -24.38 -24.59
CA GLU A 156 -6.16 -24.83 -23.43
C GLU A 156 -5.79 -23.64 -22.54
N PRO A 157 -6.14 -23.66 -21.23
CA PRO A 157 -5.90 -22.54 -20.35
C PRO A 157 -4.43 -22.41 -19.95
N GLY A 158 -3.99 -21.18 -19.72
CA GLY A 158 -2.62 -20.84 -19.32
C GLY A 158 -2.25 -19.41 -19.69
N PRO A 159 -1.00 -18.99 -19.39
CA PRO A 159 -0.49 -17.68 -19.78
C PRO A 159 -0.67 -17.44 -21.28
N TRP A 160 -1.07 -16.22 -21.67
CA TRP A 160 -1.38 -15.83 -23.05
C TRP A 160 -2.56 -16.58 -23.70
N SER A 161 -3.37 -17.30 -22.91
CA SER A 161 -4.52 -18.07 -23.38
C SER A 161 -5.74 -17.84 -22.47
N ALA A 162 -6.70 -18.76 -22.45
CA ALA A 162 -7.83 -18.75 -21.55
C ALA A 162 -7.41 -18.83 -20.07
N ILE A 163 -8.19 -18.22 -19.17
CA ILE A 163 -8.11 -18.55 -17.74
C ILE A 163 -8.84 -19.88 -17.48
N SER A 164 -8.22 -20.77 -16.72
CA SER A 164 -8.85 -22.05 -16.34
C SER A 164 -10.10 -21.81 -15.49
N THR A 165 -11.12 -22.67 -15.62
CA THR A 165 -12.32 -22.62 -14.77
C THR A 165 -11.95 -22.68 -13.27
N GLU A 166 -10.93 -23.45 -12.89
CA GLU A 166 -10.43 -23.51 -11.51
C GLU A 166 -9.84 -22.19 -11.00
N ASN A 167 -9.07 -21.45 -11.82
CA ASN A 167 -8.52 -20.16 -11.42
C ASN A 167 -9.59 -19.07 -11.42
N TYR A 168 -10.55 -19.14 -12.35
CA TYR A 168 -11.74 -18.30 -12.30
C TYR A 168 -12.54 -18.54 -11.02
N ALA A 169 -12.74 -19.80 -10.61
CA ALA A 169 -13.43 -20.15 -9.36
C ALA A 169 -12.72 -19.59 -8.13
N LYS A 170 -11.38 -19.70 -8.06
CA LYS A 170 -10.57 -19.11 -6.97
C LYS A 170 -10.76 -17.59 -6.88
N ILE A 171 -10.66 -16.89 -8.01
CA ILE A 171 -10.85 -15.42 -8.08
C ILE A 171 -12.29 -15.04 -7.70
N ASN A 172 -13.29 -15.72 -8.27
CA ASN A 172 -14.70 -15.48 -7.95
C ASN A 172 -14.98 -15.65 -6.45
N LYS A 173 -14.54 -16.76 -5.83
CA LYS A 173 -14.74 -16.99 -4.40
C LYS A 173 -14.14 -15.88 -3.54
N ALA A 174 -12.91 -15.48 -3.82
CA ALA A 174 -12.24 -14.38 -3.11
C ALA A 174 -12.96 -13.04 -3.32
N TYR A 175 -13.37 -12.74 -4.56
CA TYR A 175 -14.14 -11.54 -4.90
C TYR A 175 -15.49 -11.50 -4.18
N GLN A 176 -16.25 -12.60 -4.16
CA GLN A 176 -17.55 -12.70 -3.50
C GLN A 176 -17.42 -12.48 -1.99
N ILE A 177 -16.39 -13.05 -1.34
CA ILE A 177 -16.11 -12.80 0.10
C ILE A 177 -15.91 -11.31 0.35
N ILE A 178 -15.09 -10.63 -0.47
CA ILE A 178 -14.86 -9.19 -0.34
C ILE A 178 -16.17 -8.41 -0.54
N GLN A 179 -16.92 -8.66 -1.62
CA GLN A 179 -18.20 -7.99 -1.87
C GLN A 179 -19.19 -8.20 -0.70
N LYS A 180 -19.37 -9.43 -0.23
CA LYS A 180 -20.27 -9.71 0.90
C LYS A 180 -19.81 -9.08 2.22
N ALA A 181 -18.50 -8.89 2.41
CA ALA A 181 -17.96 -8.18 3.57
C ALA A 181 -18.17 -6.65 3.52
N PHE A 182 -18.16 -6.05 2.32
CA PHE A 182 -18.60 -4.66 2.11
C PHE A 182 -20.09 -4.46 2.40
N GLY A 183 -20.90 -5.46 2.06
CA GLY A 183 -22.36 -5.46 2.26
C GLY A 183 -23.09 -4.44 1.39
N ALA A 184 -24.42 -4.39 1.47
CA ALA A 184 -25.22 -3.52 0.61
C ALA A 184 -24.99 -2.02 0.88
N SER A 185 -24.40 -1.66 2.03
CA SER A 185 -24.03 -0.31 2.40
C SER A 185 -22.68 0.15 1.82
N GLY A 186 -21.82 -0.79 1.37
CA GLY A 186 -20.40 -0.54 1.08
C GLY A 186 -19.55 -0.22 2.33
N GLN A 187 -20.07 -0.38 3.55
CA GLN A 187 -19.46 0.08 4.80
C GLN A 187 -19.46 -0.96 5.93
N ASP A 188 -19.88 -2.20 5.67
CA ASP A 188 -20.14 -3.20 6.72
C ASP A 188 -18.87 -3.84 7.31
N ILE A 189 -17.72 -3.72 6.63
CA ILE A 189 -16.39 -4.15 7.10
C ILE A 189 -16.14 -3.56 8.51
N PRO A 190 -15.86 -4.38 9.54
CA PRO A 190 -15.71 -3.89 10.91
C PRO A 190 -14.40 -3.12 11.12
N ALA A 191 -14.30 -2.39 12.25
CA ALA A 191 -13.06 -1.75 12.65
C ALA A 191 -11.96 -2.78 12.93
N LEU A 192 -10.69 -2.35 12.94
CA LEU A 192 -9.52 -3.24 13.03
C LEU A 192 -9.42 -4.06 14.32
N SER A 193 -10.07 -3.60 15.40
CA SER A 193 -10.17 -4.32 16.67
C SER A 193 -11.30 -5.36 16.74
N ASP A 194 -12.21 -5.36 15.76
CA ASP A 194 -13.42 -6.19 15.73
C ASP A 194 -13.28 -7.32 14.69
N THR A 195 -14.04 -8.39 14.86
CA THR A 195 -14.11 -9.52 13.92
C THR A 195 -15.52 -10.08 13.95
N LYS A 196 -16.18 -9.99 12.80
CA LYS A 196 -17.54 -10.52 12.61
C LYS A 196 -17.50 -11.84 11.85
N GLU A 197 -18.58 -12.60 11.91
CA GLU A 197 -18.77 -13.76 11.04
C GLU A 197 -19.42 -13.32 9.72
N LEU A 198 -18.94 -13.88 8.61
CA LEU A 198 -19.57 -13.78 7.29
C LEU A 198 -20.06 -15.17 6.89
N ASN A 199 -21.37 -15.28 6.66
CA ASN A 199 -22.04 -16.53 6.29
C ASN A 199 -22.96 -16.26 5.09
N PHE A 200 -22.68 -16.91 3.97
CA PHE A 200 -23.47 -16.78 2.73
C PHE A 200 -23.24 -17.95 1.78
N GLU A 201 -24.15 -18.16 0.85
CA GLU A 201 -24.06 -19.19 -0.20
C GLU A 201 -23.50 -18.55 -1.49
N ILE A 202 -22.49 -19.17 -2.10
CA ILE A 202 -22.09 -18.89 -3.50
C ILE A 202 -22.86 -19.84 -4.40
N LYS A 203 -23.53 -19.29 -5.42
CA LYS A 203 -24.27 -20.05 -6.43
C LYS A 203 -23.54 -20.11 -7.77
N GLY A 204 -23.80 -21.19 -8.49
CA GLY A 204 -23.33 -21.41 -9.86
C GLY A 204 -24.01 -22.61 -10.49
N LYS A 205 -23.53 -23.03 -11.65
CA LYS A 205 -24.00 -24.24 -12.35
C LYS A 205 -22.82 -25.02 -12.89
N LYS A 206 -22.93 -26.35 -12.98
CA LYS A 206 -21.93 -27.23 -13.59
C LYS A 206 -22.57 -28.10 -14.66
N ASN A 207 -21.85 -28.38 -15.74
CA ASN A 207 -22.34 -29.24 -16.82
C ASN A 207 -21.27 -30.25 -17.25
N ASP A 208 -21.41 -31.48 -16.75
CA ASP A 208 -20.52 -32.60 -17.06
C ASP A 208 -20.90 -33.32 -18.37
N SER A 209 -22.04 -32.95 -18.95
CA SER A 209 -22.64 -33.60 -20.14
C SER A 209 -22.39 -32.86 -21.45
N VAL A 210 -21.58 -31.79 -21.43
CA VAL A 210 -21.21 -31.01 -22.61
C VAL A 210 -20.56 -31.84 -23.71
N GLN A 211 -20.72 -31.36 -24.95
CA GLN A 211 -20.11 -31.89 -26.16
C GLN A 211 -19.29 -30.79 -26.89
N PRO A 212 -18.27 -31.14 -27.70
CA PRO A 212 -17.51 -30.16 -28.46
C PRO A 212 -18.42 -29.41 -29.44
N GLY A 213 -18.42 -28.08 -29.35
CA GLY A 213 -19.24 -27.23 -30.20
C GLY A 213 -18.61 -26.90 -31.55
N GLU A 214 -19.08 -25.80 -32.13
CA GLU A 214 -18.66 -25.28 -33.42
C GLU A 214 -17.13 -25.27 -33.59
N ARG A 215 -16.69 -25.68 -34.78
CA ARG A 215 -15.27 -25.84 -35.11
C ARG A 215 -14.83 -24.81 -36.12
N TRP A 216 -13.76 -24.10 -35.79
CA TRP A 216 -13.20 -23.02 -36.58
C TRP A 216 -11.78 -23.38 -37.05
N LYS A 217 -11.32 -22.72 -38.12
CA LYS A 217 -9.99 -22.87 -38.69
C LYS A 217 -9.24 -21.55 -38.52
N PHE A 218 -8.20 -21.53 -37.69
CA PHE A 218 -7.42 -20.33 -37.40
C PHE A 218 -6.01 -20.43 -37.99
N PRO A 219 -5.29 -19.31 -38.19
CA PRO A 219 -3.93 -19.33 -38.73
C PRO A 219 -2.98 -20.26 -37.97
N TRP A 220 -3.09 -20.32 -36.64
CA TRP A 220 -2.25 -21.16 -35.76
C TRP A 220 -2.62 -22.65 -35.74
N THR A 221 -3.74 -23.08 -36.33
CA THR A 221 -4.17 -24.49 -36.28
C THR A 221 -3.58 -25.37 -37.37
N ASN A 222 -2.63 -24.85 -38.17
CA ASN A 222 -1.99 -25.53 -39.30
C ASN A 222 -3.04 -26.20 -40.24
N GLY A 223 -4.14 -25.49 -40.46
CA GLY A 223 -5.23 -25.90 -41.33
C GLY A 223 -6.30 -26.81 -40.70
N LYS A 224 -6.14 -27.25 -39.44
CA LYS A 224 -7.10 -28.12 -38.75
C LYS A 224 -8.27 -27.34 -38.15
N PHE A 225 -9.46 -27.92 -38.21
CA PHE A 225 -10.64 -27.42 -37.50
C PHE A 225 -10.54 -27.77 -36.01
N VAL A 226 -10.64 -26.78 -35.12
CA VAL A 226 -10.67 -26.97 -33.65
C VAL A 226 -12.00 -26.45 -33.10
N SER A 227 -12.59 -27.14 -32.13
CA SER A 227 -13.75 -26.60 -31.41
C SER A 227 -13.33 -25.34 -30.65
N VAL A 228 -14.23 -24.35 -30.58
CA VAL A 228 -13.97 -23.07 -29.87
C VAL A 228 -14.51 -23.11 -28.44
N LYS A 229 -15.65 -23.79 -28.24
CA LYS A 229 -16.29 -23.95 -26.93
C LYS A 229 -17.02 -25.28 -26.80
N TRP A 230 -17.33 -25.64 -25.56
CA TRP A 230 -18.25 -26.68 -25.16
C TRP A 230 -19.71 -26.19 -25.29
N VAL A 231 -20.63 -27.07 -25.70
CA VAL A 231 -22.05 -26.75 -25.88
C VAL A 231 -22.95 -27.91 -25.43
N ASN A 232 -24.26 -27.65 -25.38
CA ASN A 232 -25.32 -28.60 -25.02
C ASN A 232 -25.16 -29.17 -23.59
N GLY A 233 -25.92 -30.21 -23.28
CA GLY A 233 -25.94 -30.82 -21.95
C GLY A 233 -26.83 -30.09 -20.93
N GLU A 234 -26.94 -30.68 -19.75
CA GLU A 234 -27.75 -30.19 -18.63
C GLU A 234 -26.86 -29.43 -17.62
N TYR A 235 -27.21 -28.17 -17.35
CA TYR A 235 -26.58 -27.35 -16.31
C TYR A 235 -27.26 -27.58 -14.97
N LYS A 236 -26.57 -28.23 -14.04
CA LYS A 236 -27.06 -28.50 -12.67
C LYS A 236 -26.61 -27.40 -11.73
N GLU A 237 -27.51 -26.91 -10.87
CA GLU A 237 -27.16 -25.93 -9.84
C GLU A 237 -26.11 -26.53 -8.89
N ILE A 238 -25.07 -25.75 -8.64
CA ILE A 238 -24.06 -26.03 -7.61
C ILE A 238 -24.05 -24.87 -6.62
N LYS A 239 -23.75 -25.21 -5.36
CA LYS A 239 -23.66 -24.22 -4.31
C LYS A 239 -22.53 -24.54 -3.34
N GLU A 240 -21.95 -23.49 -2.77
CA GLU A 240 -20.92 -23.57 -1.75
C GLU A 240 -21.29 -22.67 -0.57
N ASP A 241 -21.46 -23.26 0.60
CA ASP A 241 -21.69 -22.52 1.85
C ASP A 241 -20.35 -21.92 2.34
N ILE A 242 -20.25 -20.60 2.35
CA ILE A 242 -19.07 -19.86 2.77
C ILE A 242 -19.25 -19.35 4.19
N LYS A 243 -18.42 -19.86 5.10
CA LYS A 243 -18.28 -19.37 6.48
C LYS A 243 -16.84 -18.91 6.73
N VAL A 244 -16.64 -17.60 6.85
CA VAL A 244 -15.33 -16.96 7.05
C VAL A 244 -15.41 -15.78 8.02
N SER A 245 -14.28 -15.35 8.56
CA SER A 245 -14.21 -14.14 9.39
C SER A 245 -14.24 -12.88 8.52
N ASN A 246 -15.18 -11.97 8.78
CA ASN A 246 -15.13 -10.60 8.30
C ASN A 246 -14.20 -9.79 9.22
N ASN A 247 -12.91 -9.74 8.86
CA ASN A 247 -11.92 -8.86 9.46
C ASN A 247 -10.84 -8.48 8.44
N ALA A 248 -10.07 -7.43 8.72
CA ALA A 248 -9.08 -6.89 7.80
C ALA A 248 -8.03 -7.91 7.33
N GLN A 249 -7.60 -8.83 8.20
CA GLN A 249 -6.58 -9.82 7.87
C GLN A 249 -7.08 -10.82 6.82
N GLU A 250 -8.27 -11.39 7.02
CA GLU A 250 -8.83 -12.35 6.07
C GLU A 250 -9.23 -11.68 4.75
N LEU A 251 -9.79 -10.47 4.79
CA LEU A 251 -10.15 -9.75 3.55
C LEU A 251 -8.91 -9.37 2.71
N LEU A 252 -7.81 -8.93 3.33
CA LEU A 252 -6.56 -8.64 2.61
C LEU A 252 -5.95 -9.90 2.00
N LYS A 253 -6.10 -11.05 2.66
CA LYS A 253 -5.73 -12.36 2.09
C LYS A 253 -6.58 -12.71 0.87
N GLN A 254 -7.89 -12.47 0.89
CA GLN A 254 -8.74 -12.65 -0.29
C GLN A 254 -8.35 -11.69 -1.44
N ALA A 255 -8.05 -10.41 -1.13
CA ALA A 255 -7.57 -9.45 -2.13
C ALA A 255 -6.24 -9.90 -2.76
N SER A 256 -5.32 -10.44 -1.95
CA SER A 256 -4.08 -11.05 -2.42
C SER A 256 -4.34 -12.28 -3.30
N THR A 257 -5.32 -13.13 -2.94
CA THR A 257 -5.72 -14.29 -3.75
C THR A 257 -6.21 -13.89 -5.14
N ILE A 258 -7.01 -12.83 -5.26
CA ILE A 258 -7.46 -12.29 -6.57
C ILE A 258 -6.25 -11.94 -7.45
N LEU A 259 -5.38 -11.05 -6.95
CA LEU A 259 -4.27 -10.51 -7.74
C LEU A 259 -3.21 -11.56 -8.05
N THR A 260 -2.88 -12.43 -7.09
CA THR A 260 -1.88 -13.48 -7.28
C THR A 260 -2.37 -14.50 -8.30
N THR A 261 -3.63 -14.97 -8.19
CA THR A 261 -4.20 -15.91 -9.17
C THR A 261 -4.30 -15.28 -10.56
N LEU A 262 -4.68 -14.00 -10.66
CA LEU A 262 -4.74 -13.28 -11.94
C LEU A 262 -3.35 -13.13 -12.58
N ASN A 263 -2.35 -12.76 -11.79
CA ASN A 263 -0.98 -12.55 -12.23
C ASN A 263 -0.29 -13.86 -12.65
N GLU A 264 -0.52 -14.96 -11.91
CA GLU A 264 0.02 -16.29 -12.23
C GLU A 264 -0.67 -16.93 -13.43
N ALA A 265 -2.01 -16.81 -13.54
CA ALA A 265 -2.75 -17.32 -14.69
C ALA A 265 -2.46 -16.54 -15.98
N CYS A 266 -2.19 -15.23 -15.85
CA CYS A 266 -1.86 -14.29 -16.93
C CYS A 266 -2.64 -14.50 -18.25
N PRO A 267 -3.99 -14.51 -18.20
CA PRO A 267 -4.79 -14.80 -19.39
C PRO A 267 -4.68 -13.71 -20.45
N TRP A 268 -5.00 -14.07 -21.70
CA TRP A 268 -5.12 -13.14 -22.81
C TRP A 268 -6.31 -12.18 -22.63
N LEU A 269 -6.10 -10.91 -22.95
CA LEU A 269 -7.14 -9.89 -23.02
C LEU A 269 -7.62 -9.76 -24.47
N SER A 270 -8.95 -9.72 -24.66
CA SER A 270 -9.56 -9.41 -25.95
C SER A 270 -8.95 -8.15 -26.56
N ASN A 271 -8.79 -8.13 -27.89
CA ASN A 271 -8.16 -7.04 -28.65
C ASN A 271 -6.78 -6.59 -28.13
N GLY A 272 -6.04 -7.43 -27.38
CA GLY A 272 -4.75 -7.05 -26.81
C GLY A 272 -4.83 -6.02 -25.67
N GLY A 273 -6.00 -5.86 -25.04
CA GLY A 273 -6.17 -4.99 -23.87
C GLY A 273 -6.22 -3.48 -24.16
N GLY A 274 -6.35 -3.05 -25.42
CA GLY A 274 -6.46 -1.65 -25.82
C GLY A 274 -7.79 -0.95 -25.46
N TYR A 275 -8.39 -1.28 -24.32
CA TYR A 275 -9.69 -0.75 -23.86
C TYR A 275 -9.56 0.42 -22.89
N TRP A 276 -8.46 0.53 -22.15
CA TRP A 276 -8.29 1.50 -21.08
C TRP A 276 -7.17 2.47 -21.40
N LYS A 277 -7.38 3.74 -21.05
CA LYS A 277 -6.41 4.81 -21.24
C LYS A 277 -5.19 4.59 -20.34
N ASP A 278 -4.01 4.86 -20.89
CA ASP A 278 -2.69 4.73 -20.27
C ASP A 278 -2.33 3.31 -19.75
N ILE A 279 -3.14 2.30 -20.09
CA ILE A 279 -2.82 0.88 -19.93
C ILE A 279 -2.22 0.38 -21.25
N SER A 280 -1.05 -0.23 -21.19
CA SER A 280 -0.35 -0.77 -22.35
C SER A 280 0.52 -1.96 -21.95
N GLY A 281 0.74 -2.87 -22.88
CA GLY A 281 1.54 -4.06 -22.64
C GLY A 281 1.46 -5.03 -23.80
N ASP A 282 1.63 -6.31 -23.49
CA ASP A 282 1.71 -7.39 -24.47
C ASP A 282 0.36 -8.03 -24.84
N GLY A 283 -0.74 -7.56 -24.24
CA GLY A 283 -2.09 -8.08 -24.44
C GLY A 283 -2.52 -9.13 -23.42
N THR A 284 -1.65 -9.51 -22.49
CA THR A 284 -2.03 -10.35 -21.34
C THR A 284 -2.46 -9.52 -20.13
N ALA A 285 -3.20 -10.13 -19.20
CA ALA A 285 -3.56 -9.47 -17.94
C ALA A 285 -2.34 -9.08 -17.10
N CYS A 286 -1.33 -9.95 -16.98
CA CYS A 286 -0.15 -9.68 -16.15
C CYS A 286 0.87 -8.75 -16.83
N GLY A 287 0.90 -8.71 -18.17
CA GLY A 287 1.72 -7.79 -18.94
C GLY A 287 1.12 -6.39 -19.02
N SER A 288 -0.13 -6.26 -19.45
CA SER A 288 -0.79 -4.95 -19.61
C SER A 288 -1.10 -4.25 -18.30
N PHE A 289 -1.41 -4.98 -17.22
CA PHE A 289 -1.64 -4.41 -15.88
C PHE A 289 -0.47 -4.61 -14.91
N LYS A 290 0.76 -4.79 -15.43
CA LYS A 290 1.94 -5.15 -14.62
C LYS A 290 2.21 -4.15 -13.49
N ASN A 291 2.08 -2.85 -13.79
CA ASN A 291 2.33 -1.79 -12.83
C ASN A 291 1.22 -1.73 -11.77
N GLU A 292 -0.03 -1.88 -12.21
CA GLU A 292 -1.25 -1.78 -11.41
C GLU A 292 -1.34 -2.96 -10.43
N ILE A 293 -1.10 -4.18 -10.92
CA ILE A 293 -1.01 -5.39 -10.10
C ILE A 293 0.10 -5.23 -9.05
N SER A 294 1.30 -4.80 -9.44
CA SER A 294 2.41 -4.59 -8.49
C SER A 294 2.09 -3.52 -7.45
N ALA A 295 1.52 -2.39 -7.86
CA ALA A 295 1.12 -1.31 -6.97
C ALA A 295 0.11 -1.81 -5.92
N ILE A 296 -0.95 -2.51 -6.35
CA ILE A 296 -1.99 -2.98 -5.44
C ILE A 296 -1.49 -4.15 -4.56
N GLN A 297 -0.58 -5.00 -5.06
CA GLN A 297 0.10 -6.00 -4.23
C GLN A 297 0.92 -5.35 -3.10
N ASP A 298 1.67 -4.27 -3.39
CA ASP A 298 2.40 -3.51 -2.36
C ASP A 298 1.44 -2.79 -1.40
N MET A 299 0.31 -2.25 -1.88
CA MET A 299 -0.75 -1.69 -1.01
C MET A 299 -1.30 -2.75 -0.04
N ILE A 300 -1.65 -3.94 -0.53
CA ILE A 300 -2.16 -5.05 0.31
C ILE A 300 -1.11 -5.46 1.34
N LYS A 301 0.17 -5.55 0.93
CA LYS A 301 1.29 -5.88 1.82
C LYS A 301 1.49 -4.84 2.92
N ASN A 302 1.50 -3.55 2.59
CA ASN A 302 1.64 -2.49 3.59
C ASN A 302 0.41 -2.40 4.51
N ALA A 303 -0.81 -2.56 3.98
CA ALA A 303 -2.02 -2.67 4.77
C ALA A 303 -1.99 -3.88 5.73
N ALA A 304 -1.52 -5.05 5.28
CA ALA A 304 -1.39 -6.24 6.12
C ALA A 304 -0.39 -6.04 7.26
N ILE A 305 0.74 -5.36 7.01
CA ILE A 305 1.69 -4.99 8.08
C ILE A 305 1.00 -4.06 9.11
N ALA A 306 0.21 -3.08 8.68
CA ALA A 306 -0.55 -2.21 9.58
C ALA A 306 -1.59 -2.98 10.43
N VAL A 307 -2.23 -4.01 9.87
CA VAL A 307 -3.13 -4.91 10.61
C VAL A 307 -2.38 -5.71 11.67
N GLU A 308 -1.21 -6.27 11.35
CA GLU A 308 -0.38 -6.98 12.35
C GLU A 308 0.11 -6.07 13.47
N GLN A 309 0.53 -4.83 13.15
CA GLN A 309 0.88 -3.84 14.18
C GLN A 309 -0.34 -3.45 15.05
N SER A 310 -1.55 -3.44 14.48
CA SER A 310 -2.78 -3.11 15.21
C SER A 310 -3.10 -4.14 16.32
N LYS A 311 -2.64 -5.40 16.19
CA LYS A 311 -2.71 -6.41 17.26
C LYS A 311 -1.84 -6.03 18.47
N ILE A 312 -0.65 -5.48 18.22
CA ILE A 312 0.25 -4.96 19.27
C ILE A 312 -0.42 -3.77 19.97
N VAL A 313 -1.02 -2.85 19.21
CA VAL A 313 -1.74 -1.69 19.77
C VAL A 313 -2.93 -2.14 20.64
N ALA A 314 -3.74 -3.09 20.16
CA ALA A 314 -4.90 -3.63 20.88
C ALA A 314 -4.49 -4.29 22.22
N ALA A 315 -3.44 -5.11 22.23
CA ALA A 315 -2.93 -5.75 23.44
C ALA A 315 -2.42 -4.76 24.50
N ASN A 316 -1.98 -3.57 24.09
CA ASN A 316 -1.45 -2.54 24.98
C ASN A 316 -2.49 -1.48 25.41
N ALA A 317 -3.60 -1.33 24.67
CA ALA A 317 -4.68 -0.40 25.01
C ALA A 317 -5.47 -0.80 26.27
N GLN A 318 -5.50 -2.11 26.60
CA GLN A 318 -6.27 -2.67 27.72
C GLN A 318 -5.57 -2.56 29.09
N ASN A 319 -4.26 -2.28 29.13
CA ASN A 319 -3.40 -2.55 30.29
C ASN A 319 -2.80 -1.29 30.95
N GLN A 320 -3.54 -0.18 31.04
CA GLN A 320 -3.01 1.08 31.55
C GLN A 320 -3.83 1.71 32.70
N HIS A 321 -3.31 1.59 33.92
CA HIS A 321 -3.66 2.44 35.06
C HIS A 321 -2.68 3.61 35.18
N ASN A 322 -3.19 4.81 35.53
CA ASN A 322 -2.36 5.98 35.80
C ASN A 322 -1.42 5.75 36.99
N LEU A 323 -0.23 6.35 36.93
CA LEU A 323 0.69 6.46 38.06
C LEU A 323 0.09 7.40 39.11
N ASP A 324 0.33 7.08 40.38
CA ASP A 324 -0.04 7.92 41.52
C ASP A 324 0.88 9.16 41.57
N THR A 325 0.33 10.32 41.19
CA THR A 325 1.07 11.59 41.13
C THR A 325 1.34 12.20 42.51
N GLY A 326 0.77 11.64 43.58
CA GLY A 326 1.09 11.99 44.97
C GLY A 326 2.33 11.27 45.53
N LYS A 327 2.91 10.32 44.77
CA LYS A 327 4.11 9.57 45.16
C LYS A 327 5.33 9.98 44.34
N VAL A 328 6.51 9.89 44.97
CA VAL A 328 7.79 10.04 44.28
C VAL A 328 7.97 8.88 43.32
N PHE A 329 8.06 9.18 42.02
CA PHE A 329 8.32 8.19 40.98
C PHE A 329 9.83 7.96 40.81
N ASN A 330 10.27 6.70 40.87
CA ASN A 330 11.66 6.32 40.63
C ASN A 330 11.83 5.68 39.24
N PRO A 331 12.35 6.40 38.22
CA PRO A 331 12.50 5.87 36.86
C PRO A 331 13.44 4.67 36.75
N TYR A 332 14.29 4.39 37.75
CA TYR A 332 15.14 3.20 37.78
C TYR A 332 14.42 1.92 38.24
N LYS A 333 13.22 2.03 38.84
CA LYS A 333 12.51 0.90 39.48
C LYS A 333 11.05 0.80 39.09
N ASP A 334 10.36 1.93 38.97
CA ASP A 334 8.89 1.99 38.84
C ASP A 334 8.44 2.01 37.37
N ALA A 335 9.39 1.94 36.43
CA ALA A 335 9.19 2.07 34.99
C ALA A 335 8.96 0.72 34.25
N ASN A 336 8.47 -0.32 34.92
CA ASN A 336 8.28 -1.65 34.31
C ASN A 336 7.32 -1.66 33.10
N PHE A 337 6.38 -0.71 33.03
CA PHE A 337 5.47 -0.48 31.91
C PHE A 337 6.14 0.17 30.68
N ALA A 338 7.38 0.64 30.79
CA ALA A 338 8.03 1.41 29.72
C ALA A 338 8.23 0.59 28.43
N GLN A 339 8.52 -0.71 28.55
CA GLN A 339 8.72 -1.59 27.41
C GLN A 339 7.43 -1.81 26.61
N SER A 340 6.29 -1.99 27.28
CA SER A 340 4.98 -2.14 26.64
C SER A 340 4.47 -0.81 26.06
N MET A 341 4.71 0.31 26.77
CA MET A 341 4.47 1.66 26.25
C MET A 341 5.29 1.96 24.99
N PHE A 342 6.58 1.58 24.96
CA PHE A 342 7.44 1.75 23.79
C PHE A 342 7.01 0.87 22.61
N ALA A 343 6.65 -0.40 22.88
CA ALA A 343 6.12 -1.30 21.85
C ALA A 343 4.82 -0.77 21.22
N ASN A 344 3.90 -0.25 22.04
CA ASN A 344 2.67 0.39 21.58
C ASN A 344 2.96 1.63 20.70
N ALA A 345 3.77 2.57 21.20
CA ALA A 345 4.11 3.79 20.46
C ALA A 345 4.85 3.49 19.14
N LYS A 346 5.76 2.50 19.14
CA LYS A 346 6.43 2.03 17.91
C LYS A 346 5.44 1.42 16.92
N ALA A 347 4.50 0.58 17.38
CA ALA A 347 3.49 -0.03 16.52
C ALA A 347 2.55 1.02 15.90
N GLN A 348 2.11 2.01 16.67
CA GLN A 348 1.29 3.11 16.14
C GLN A 348 2.03 3.95 15.10
N ALA A 349 3.31 4.28 15.33
CA ALA A 349 4.13 4.99 14.35
C ALA A 349 4.33 4.17 13.06
N GLU A 350 4.51 2.84 13.18
CA GLU A 350 4.63 1.93 12.04
C GLU A 350 3.31 1.86 11.25
N ILE A 351 2.15 1.79 11.92
CA ILE A 351 0.82 1.85 11.26
C ILE A 351 0.68 3.11 10.39
N LEU A 352 1.03 4.27 10.93
CA LEU A 352 0.97 5.54 10.20
C LEU A 352 1.94 5.56 9.00
N ASN A 353 3.15 5.03 9.17
CA ASN A 353 4.11 4.87 8.08
C ASN A 353 3.58 3.97 6.95
N ARG A 354 2.96 2.84 7.31
CA ARG A 354 2.36 1.90 6.35
C ARG A 354 1.13 2.49 5.66
N ALA A 355 0.27 3.21 6.36
CA ALA A 355 -0.85 3.94 5.76
C ALA A 355 -0.39 4.97 4.73
N GLN A 356 0.67 5.73 5.04
CA GLN A 356 1.29 6.65 4.08
C GLN A 356 1.98 5.93 2.91
N GLN A 357 2.53 4.73 3.12
CA GLN A 357 3.09 3.93 2.03
C GLN A 357 2.00 3.38 1.10
N VAL A 358 0.84 2.96 1.62
CA VAL A 358 -0.32 2.57 0.80
C VAL A 358 -0.77 3.72 -0.12
N VAL A 359 -0.71 4.99 0.33
CA VAL A 359 -0.95 6.16 -0.55
C VAL A 359 0.09 6.23 -1.67
N LYS A 360 1.38 6.11 -1.35
CA LYS A 360 2.47 6.17 -2.34
C LYS A 360 2.43 5.01 -3.34
N ASP A 361 2.05 3.83 -2.86
CA ASP A 361 1.90 2.65 -3.70
C ASP A 361 0.73 2.86 -4.67
N PHE A 362 -0.40 3.40 -4.19
CA PHE A 362 -1.54 3.77 -5.03
C PHE A 362 -1.19 4.86 -6.07
N GLU A 363 -0.38 5.85 -5.71
CA GLU A 363 0.06 6.93 -6.61
C GLU A 363 0.96 6.47 -7.77
N ARG A 364 1.39 5.20 -7.79
CA ARG A 364 2.04 4.57 -8.95
C ARG A 364 1.05 4.18 -10.06
N ILE A 365 -0.25 4.08 -9.75
CA ILE A 365 -1.30 3.73 -10.72
C ILE A 365 -1.55 4.97 -11.62
N PRO A 366 -1.60 4.83 -12.96
CA PRO A 366 -1.80 5.96 -13.88
C PRO A 366 -3.06 6.77 -13.52
N ALA A 367 -2.90 8.09 -13.36
CA ALA A 367 -3.97 8.95 -12.86
C ALA A 367 -5.22 8.93 -13.75
N GLU A 368 -5.07 8.85 -15.08
CA GLU A 368 -6.21 8.75 -15.99
C GLU A 368 -6.84 7.36 -15.96
N PHE A 369 -6.09 6.27 -15.71
CA PHE A 369 -6.69 4.96 -15.44
C PHE A 369 -7.50 4.97 -14.13
N VAL A 370 -7.00 5.63 -13.09
CA VAL A 370 -7.76 5.83 -11.84
C VAL A 370 -9.04 6.62 -12.12
N LYS A 371 -8.92 7.74 -12.83
CA LYS A 371 -10.01 8.69 -13.06
C LYS A 371 -11.07 8.18 -14.03
N ASP A 372 -10.67 7.60 -15.16
CA ASP A 372 -11.58 7.26 -16.27
C ASP A 372 -12.02 5.78 -16.24
N SER A 373 -11.41 4.93 -15.39
CA SER A 373 -11.75 3.50 -15.25
C SER A 373 -11.90 3.03 -13.79
N LEU A 374 -10.85 3.06 -12.95
CA LEU A 374 -10.87 2.43 -11.61
C LEU A 374 -11.75 3.18 -10.58
N GLY A 375 -12.15 4.43 -10.85
CA GLY A 375 -12.87 5.31 -9.92
C GLY A 375 -14.25 5.79 -10.36
N VAL A 376 -14.74 5.43 -11.56
CA VAL A 376 -15.94 6.04 -12.20
C VAL A 376 -17.30 5.53 -11.67
N CYS A 377 -17.34 5.11 -10.40
CA CYS A 377 -18.49 4.46 -9.77
C CYS A 377 -19.80 5.29 -9.72
N HIS A 378 -19.72 6.62 -9.78
CA HIS A 378 -20.86 7.53 -9.71
C HIS A 378 -21.09 8.36 -10.98
N GLU A 379 -20.23 8.20 -11.99
CA GLU A 379 -20.43 8.84 -13.28
C GLU A 379 -21.55 8.15 -14.06
N LYS A 380 -22.28 8.92 -14.87
CA LYS A 380 -23.25 8.35 -15.81
C LYS A 380 -22.62 8.07 -17.16
N GLY A 381 -22.95 6.93 -17.75
CA GLY A 381 -22.60 6.57 -19.11
C GLY A 381 -23.41 7.37 -20.13
N SER A 382 -23.09 7.20 -21.41
CA SER A 382 -23.86 7.75 -22.53
C SER A 382 -25.28 7.19 -22.64
N ASP A 383 -25.55 6.08 -21.95
CA ASP A 383 -26.88 5.46 -21.79
C ASP A 383 -27.68 6.05 -20.61
N GLY A 384 -27.10 6.96 -19.83
CA GLY A 384 -27.73 7.60 -18.67
C GLY A 384 -27.70 6.77 -17.37
N ASN A 385 -27.22 5.52 -17.41
CA ASN A 385 -27.03 4.68 -16.23
C ASN A 385 -25.70 4.98 -15.55
N LEU A 386 -25.49 4.50 -14.31
CA LEU A 386 -24.17 4.55 -13.69
C LEU A 386 -23.18 3.67 -14.46
N ARG A 387 -21.97 4.19 -14.68
CA ARG A 387 -20.82 3.47 -15.27
C ARG A 387 -20.31 2.33 -14.38
N GLY A 388 -20.70 2.31 -13.10
CA GLY A 388 -20.30 1.29 -12.14
C GLY A 388 -21.37 0.97 -11.08
N THR A 389 -21.04 0.11 -10.12
CA THR A 389 -21.94 -0.44 -9.08
C THR A 389 -21.28 -0.41 -7.69
N PRO A 390 -21.82 0.29 -6.69
CA PRO A 390 -21.24 0.39 -5.34
C PRO A 390 -20.69 -0.92 -4.76
N SER A 391 -19.55 -0.84 -4.04
CA SER A 391 -18.96 -1.96 -3.30
C SER A 391 -20.01 -2.76 -2.53
N GLY A 392 -19.99 -4.07 -2.74
CA GLY A 392 -20.89 -5.05 -2.12
C GLY A 392 -22.09 -5.46 -2.96
N THR A 393 -22.28 -4.85 -4.13
CA THR A 393 -23.32 -5.23 -5.11
C THR A 393 -22.70 -5.54 -6.47
N VAL A 394 -23.34 -6.45 -7.22
CA VAL A 394 -23.00 -6.75 -8.63
C VAL A 394 -24.27 -6.65 -9.46
N THR A 395 -24.20 -5.91 -10.57
CA THR A 395 -25.30 -5.68 -11.53
C THR A 395 -24.79 -5.82 -12.96
N SER A 396 -25.69 -5.73 -13.94
CA SER A 396 -25.36 -5.68 -15.37
C SER A 396 -24.42 -4.53 -15.77
N ASN A 397 -24.14 -3.59 -14.87
CA ASN A 397 -23.26 -2.44 -15.08
C ASN A 397 -21.95 -2.57 -14.28
N THR A 398 -21.69 -3.72 -13.65
CA THR A 398 -20.42 -4.01 -12.97
C THR A 398 -19.41 -4.57 -13.98
N TRP A 399 -18.93 -3.75 -14.91
CA TRP A 399 -17.87 -4.10 -15.86
C TRP A 399 -17.25 -2.84 -16.47
N GLY A 400 -15.97 -2.88 -16.80
CA GLY A 400 -15.26 -1.74 -17.42
C GLY A 400 -14.99 -0.55 -16.49
N ALA A 401 -15.58 -0.57 -15.29
CA ALA A 401 -15.36 0.41 -14.22
C ALA A 401 -14.95 -0.27 -12.91
N GLY A 402 -14.03 0.36 -12.19
CA GLY A 402 -13.72 0.04 -10.81
C GLY A 402 -14.76 0.72 -9.95
N CYS A 403 -15.59 -0.07 -9.30
CA CYS A 403 -16.79 0.43 -8.67
C CYS A 403 -16.64 0.64 -7.16
N ALA A 404 -15.38 0.59 -6.71
CA ALA A 404 -15.02 0.36 -5.33
C ALA A 404 -14.59 1.65 -4.61
N TYR A 405 -15.28 2.78 -4.80
CA TYR A 405 -15.01 4.03 -4.08
C TYR A 405 -13.54 4.50 -4.08
N VAL A 406 -12.72 4.11 -5.06
CA VAL A 406 -11.25 4.18 -4.96
C VAL A 406 -10.76 5.63 -4.81
N GLY A 407 -11.29 6.54 -5.63
CA GLY A 407 -10.98 7.98 -5.55
C GLY A 407 -11.45 8.66 -4.26
N GLU A 408 -12.61 8.26 -3.71
CA GLU A 408 -13.07 8.76 -2.42
C GLU A 408 -12.21 8.19 -1.28
N THR A 409 -11.86 6.90 -1.35
CA THR A 409 -11.11 6.20 -0.30
C THR A 409 -9.68 6.72 -0.20
N VAL A 410 -8.99 7.01 -1.32
CA VAL A 410 -7.67 7.64 -1.26
C VAL A 410 -7.74 9.07 -0.72
N THR A 411 -8.82 9.80 -1.01
CA THR A 411 -9.07 11.15 -0.45
C THR A 411 -9.32 11.08 1.05
N ASN A 412 -10.16 10.15 1.51
CA ASN A 412 -10.43 9.88 2.92
C ASN A 412 -9.18 9.39 3.65
N LEU A 413 -8.34 8.56 3.03
CA LEU A 413 -7.04 8.15 3.58
C LEU A 413 -6.10 9.36 3.76
N LYS A 414 -5.87 10.16 2.72
CA LYS A 414 -5.05 11.39 2.80
C LYS A 414 -5.57 12.36 3.86
N ASN A 415 -6.88 12.56 3.91
CA ASN A 415 -7.53 13.39 4.93
C ASN A 415 -7.33 12.83 6.34
N SER A 416 -7.53 11.52 6.55
CA SER A 416 -7.35 10.89 7.86
C SER A 416 -5.90 11.01 8.34
N ILE A 417 -4.90 10.82 7.45
CA ILE A 417 -3.47 11.00 7.77
C ILE A 417 -3.20 12.45 8.20
N ALA A 418 -3.70 13.43 7.45
CA ALA A 418 -3.52 14.85 7.77
C ALA A 418 -4.15 15.24 9.11
N HIS A 419 -5.37 14.76 9.40
CA HIS A 419 -6.04 15.01 10.68
C HIS A 419 -5.39 14.26 11.86
N PHE A 420 -4.60 13.20 11.60
CA PHE A 420 -3.84 12.48 12.61
C PHE A 420 -2.52 13.14 13.00
N GLY A 421 -2.16 14.30 12.41
CA GLY A 421 -0.86 14.95 12.62
C GLY A 421 -0.54 15.21 14.09
N THR A 422 -1.48 15.73 14.86
CA THR A 422 -1.32 15.99 16.31
C THR A 422 -1.09 14.70 17.09
N GLN A 423 -1.84 13.63 16.79
CA GLN A 423 -1.64 12.33 17.41
C GLN A 423 -0.30 11.69 16.99
N ALA A 424 0.16 11.91 15.75
CA ALA A 424 1.44 11.42 15.27
C ALA A 424 2.62 12.04 16.04
N GLU A 425 2.56 13.34 16.33
CA GLU A 425 3.54 14.02 17.19
C GLU A 425 3.48 13.47 18.64
N GLN A 426 2.28 13.29 19.19
CA GLN A 426 2.09 12.70 20.52
C GLN A 426 2.65 11.28 20.60
N ILE A 427 2.44 10.44 19.57
CA ILE A 427 3.02 9.10 19.45
C ILE A 427 4.55 9.17 19.42
N HIS A 428 5.13 10.10 18.66
CA HIS A 428 6.58 10.29 18.59
C HIS A 428 7.17 10.68 19.96
N ASN A 429 6.57 11.66 20.62
CA ASN A 429 6.99 12.12 21.94
C ASN A 429 6.86 11.00 22.99
N ALA A 430 5.75 10.26 22.99
CA ALA A 430 5.54 9.13 23.89
C ALA A 430 6.47 7.94 23.60
N ARG A 431 6.85 7.71 22.33
CA ARG A 431 7.87 6.72 21.95
C ARG A 431 9.24 7.09 22.54
N ASN A 432 9.65 8.34 22.42
CA ASN A 432 10.93 8.81 22.94
C ASN A 432 10.96 8.74 24.47
N LEU A 433 9.89 9.18 25.14
CA LEU A 433 9.72 9.07 26.59
C LEU A 433 9.79 7.61 27.08
N ALA A 434 9.05 6.71 26.43
CA ALA A 434 9.02 5.29 26.79
C ALA A 434 10.38 4.60 26.56
N TYR A 435 11.09 4.96 25.48
CA TYR A 435 12.45 4.50 25.23
C TYR A 435 13.42 4.99 26.31
N THR A 436 13.30 6.26 26.71
CA THR A 436 14.13 6.84 27.78
C THR A 436 13.87 6.16 29.11
N LEU A 437 12.61 5.95 29.51
CA LEU A 437 12.24 5.19 30.70
C LEU A 437 12.80 3.75 30.68
N ALA A 438 12.62 3.02 29.56
CA ALA A 438 13.10 1.64 29.44
C ALA A 438 14.64 1.52 29.48
N ASN A 439 15.37 2.61 29.24
CA ASN A 439 16.84 2.64 29.18
C ASN A 439 17.43 3.70 30.13
N PHE A 440 16.72 4.07 31.21
CA PHE A 440 16.94 5.34 31.92
C PHE A 440 18.38 5.54 32.40
N SER A 441 18.98 4.51 33.02
CA SER A 441 20.39 4.55 33.47
C SER A 441 21.37 4.86 32.32
N GLY A 442 21.20 4.20 31.16
CA GLY A 442 22.04 4.43 29.98
C GLY A 442 21.82 5.79 29.33
N GLN A 443 20.57 6.29 29.31
CA GLN A 443 20.26 7.62 28.79
C GLN A 443 20.74 8.74 29.70
N TYR A 444 20.66 8.56 31.02
CA TYR A 444 21.20 9.51 31.99
C TYR A 444 22.73 9.58 31.91
N LYS A 445 23.43 8.46 31.73
CA LYS A 445 24.88 8.44 31.48
C LYS A 445 25.24 9.20 30.18
N LYS A 446 24.50 8.96 29.10
CA LYS A 446 24.70 9.67 27.81
C LYS A 446 24.52 11.18 27.91
N LEU A 447 23.65 11.66 28.81
CA LEU A 447 23.48 13.09 29.06
C LEU A 447 24.76 13.72 29.65
N GLY A 448 25.44 13.00 30.56
CA GLY A 448 26.77 13.38 31.04
C GLY A 448 27.82 13.35 29.93
N GLU A 449 27.88 12.27 29.15
CA GLU A 449 28.81 12.17 28.00
C GLU A 449 28.61 13.29 26.96
N HIS A 450 27.39 13.79 26.78
CA HIS A 450 27.12 14.96 25.94
C HIS A 450 27.57 16.28 26.59
N TYR A 451 27.40 16.45 27.91
CA TYR A 451 27.93 17.60 28.63
C TYR A 451 29.46 17.68 28.53
N ASP A 452 30.13 16.54 28.77
CA ASP A 452 31.59 16.40 28.69
C ASP A 452 32.13 16.61 27.26
N SER A 453 31.32 16.38 26.23
CA SER A 453 31.69 16.59 24.81
C SER A 453 31.38 18.02 24.30
N ILE A 454 30.61 18.81 25.05
CA ILE A 454 30.29 20.22 24.74
C ILE A 454 31.27 21.17 25.43
N THR A 455 31.81 20.76 26.58
CA THR A 455 32.74 21.52 27.43
C THR A 455 34.18 21.41 26.92
#